data_AF-A0A0F4LY08-F1
#
_entry.id   AF-A0A0F4LY08-F1
#
_cell.length_a   1.000
_cell.length_b   1.000
_cell.length_c   1.000
_cell.angle_alpha   90.00
_cell.angle_beta   90.00
_cell.angle_gamma   90.00
#
_symmetry.space_group_name_H-M   'P 1'
#
loop_
_entity.id
_entity.type
_entity.pdbx_description
1 polymer ?
#
loop_
_entity_poly.entity_id
_entity_poly.type
_entity_poly.pdbx_seq_one_letter_code
_entity_poly.pdbx_strand_id
1 'polypeptide(L)'
;MKNNIKKERLNIGLTQKDLADQFNQFIAKTDIDLKPVSYAAISRWESGENEPQYYVWQAISSFFHVDIAYLRGYSSGKVTFENEHNTLFTKRLYFYLNQKNMTMNRVATLAGLSATTLSSIINRGSSPRIDTVFKICEGLGISFTEFFDFPPYNETEK
;
A
#
# COMPACT_ATOMS: atom_id res chain seq x y z
N MET A 1 -4.43 5.91 24.00
CA MET A 1 -3.05 5.49 23.58
C MET A 1 -2.52 6.52 22.58
N LYS A 2 -1.21 6.76 22.46
CA LYS A 2 -0.69 7.77 21.51
C LYS A 2 -0.78 7.23 20.07
N ASN A 3 -1.75 7.72 19.30
CA ASN A 3 -1.89 7.39 17.87
C ASN A 3 -1.07 8.34 16.97
N ASN A 4 -1.06 8.05 15.67
CA ASN A 4 -0.30 8.80 14.67
C ASN A 4 -1.16 9.71 13.77
N ILE A 5 -2.46 9.90 14.04
CA ILE A 5 -3.35 10.75 13.21
C ILE A 5 -2.79 12.17 13.09
N LYS A 6 -2.45 12.79 14.23
CA LYS A 6 -1.92 14.16 14.26
C LYS A 6 -0.62 14.28 13.48
N LYS A 7 0.25 13.26 13.58
CA LYS A 7 1.52 13.22 12.87
C LYS A 7 1.27 13.17 11.36
N GLU A 8 0.43 12.26 10.89
CA GLU A 8 0.15 12.12 9.45
C GLU A 8 -0.55 13.35 8.89
N ARG A 9 -1.52 13.93 9.61
CA ARG A 9 -2.15 15.18 9.22
C ARG A 9 -1.15 16.31 9.02
N LEU A 10 -0.22 16.48 9.96
CA LEU A 10 0.81 17.54 9.88
C LEU A 10 1.81 17.27 8.75
N ASN A 11 2.15 16.01 8.46
CA ASN A 11 3.03 15.65 7.34
C ASN A 11 2.48 16.12 5.99
N ILE A 12 1.16 16.08 5.81
CA ILE A 12 0.48 16.55 4.59
C ILE A 12 0.00 18.01 4.69
N GLY A 13 0.41 18.74 5.74
CA GLY A 13 0.19 20.19 5.85
C GLY A 13 -1.24 20.63 6.19
N LEU A 14 -2.09 19.74 6.70
CA LEU A 14 -3.51 20.04 6.92
C LEU A 14 -3.80 20.56 8.34
N THR A 15 -4.74 21.48 8.48
CA THR A 15 -5.39 21.76 9.78
C THR A 15 -6.39 20.65 10.14
N GLN A 16 -6.84 20.60 11.40
CA GLN A 16 -7.87 19.62 11.81
C GLN A 16 -9.18 19.81 11.02
N LYS A 17 -9.50 21.05 10.64
CA LYS A 17 -10.66 21.36 9.80
C LYS A 17 -10.45 20.86 8.37
N ASP A 18 -9.28 21.14 7.78
CA ASP A 18 -8.98 20.67 6.42
C ASP A 18 -8.98 19.14 6.35
N LEU A 19 -8.48 18.45 7.39
CA LEU A 19 -8.57 17.00 7.46
C LEU A 19 -10.02 16.53 7.50
N ALA A 20 -10.90 17.17 8.28
CA ALA A 20 -12.32 16.82 8.32
C ALA A 20 -12.95 16.96 6.94
N ASP A 21 -12.73 18.09 6.29
CA ASP A 21 -13.31 18.42 4.99
C ASP A 21 -12.81 17.45 3.91
N GLN A 22 -11.50 17.20 3.84
CA GLN A 22 -10.92 16.29 2.85
C GLN A 22 -11.26 14.82 3.11
N PHE A 23 -11.26 14.38 4.36
CA PHE A 23 -11.66 13.03 4.72
C PHE A 23 -13.13 12.77 4.37
N ASN A 24 -14.01 13.75 4.61
CA ASN A 24 -15.42 13.65 4.22
C ASN A 24 -15.62 13.64 2.70
N GLN A 25 -14.80 14.36 1.94
CA GLN A 25 -14.80 14.27 0.48
C GLN A 25 -14.29 12.90 0.00
N PHE A 26 -13.29 12.32 0.68
CA PHE A 26 -12.77 10.99 0.38
C PHE A 26 -13.85 9.93 0.57
N ILE A 27 -14.49 9.87 1.74
CA ILE A 27 -15.52 8.86 2.02
C ILE A 27 -16.70 8.96 1.04
N ALA A 28 -17.08 10.18 0.63
CA ALA A 28 -18.17 10.41 -0.31
C ALA A 28 -17.85 9.97 -1.75
N LYS A 29 -16.57 9.85 -2.12
CA LYS A 29 -16.12 9.35 -3.43
C LYS A 29 -15.87 7.85 -3.46
N THR A 30 -15.83 7.22 -2.29
CA THR A 30 -15.61 5.77 -2.13
C THR A 30 -16.93 5.07 -1.79
N ASP A 31 -17.02 3.76 -2.03
CA ASP A 31 -18.18 2.93 -1.62
C ASP A 31 -18.17 2.60 -0.11
N ILE A 32 -17.65 3.51 0.73
CA ILE A 32 -17.56 3.33 2.18
C ILE A 32 -18.80 3.97 2.81
N ASP A 33 -19.70 3.15 3.36
CA ASP A 33 -20.86 3.63 4.13
C ASP A 33 -20.43 4.16 5.51
N LEU A 34 -19.99 5.42 5.52
CA LEU A 34 -19.52 6.13 6.72
C LEU A 34 -20.16 7.52 6.79
N LYS A 35 -20.70 7.86 7.97
CA LYS A 35 -21.20 9.21 8.24
C LYS A 35 -20.06 10.24 8.28
N PRO A 36 -20.31 11.48 7.82
CA PRO A 36 -19.32 12.56 7.90
C PRO A 36 -18.78 12.77 9.32
N VAL A 37 -17.48 13.00 9.40
CA VAL A 37 -16.73 13.23 10.62
C VAL A 37 -16.51 14.73 10.82
N SER A 38 -16.75 15.22 12.05
CA SER A 38 -16.50 16.62 12.39
C SER A 38 -15.04 16.87 12.78
N TYR A 39 -14.56 18.10 12.62
CA TYR A 39 -13.23 18.49 13.10
C TYR A 39 -13.05 18.25 14.61
N ALA A 40 -14.13 18.37 15.39
CA ALA A 40 -14.12 18.10 16.83
C ALA A 40 -13.93 16.61 17.13
N ALA A 41 -14.43 15.70 16.29
CA ALA A 41 -14.13 14.27 16.41
C ALA A 41 -12.64 14.01 16.12
N ILE A 42 -12.09 14.58 15.05
CA ILE A 42 -10.65 14.50 14.74
C ILE A 42 -9.81 15.01 15.91
N SER A 43 -10.14 16.17 16.49
CA SER A 43 -9.39 16.73 17.62
C SER A 43 -9.37 15.78 18.82
N ARG A 44 -10.52 15.16 19.15
CA ARG A 44 -10.63 14.20 20.27
C ARG A 44 -9.88 12.90 19.99
N TRP A 45 -9.86 12.45 18.75
CA TRP A 45 -9.04 11.31 18.34
C TRP A 45 -7.55 11.62 18.47
N GLU A 46 -7.10 12.78 18.02
CA GLU A 46 -5.69 13.18 18.09
C GLU A 46 -5.17 13.37 19.52
N SER A 47 -6.02 13.86 20.43
CA SER A 47 -5.69 13.96 21.86
C SER A 47 -5.77 12.62 22.58
N GLY A 48 -6.44 11.63 21.98
CA GLY A 48 -6.74 10.35 22.61
C GLY A 48 -7.84 10.44 23.68
N GLU A 49 -8.65 11.51 23.66
CA GLU A 49 -9.82 11.66 24.53
C GLU A 49 -10.87 10.57 24.23
N ASN A 50 -11.04 10.24 22.94
CA ASN A 50 -11.76 9.05 22.51
C ASN A 50 -11.09 8.41 21.28
N GLU A 51 -11.56 7.23 20.89
CA GLU A 51 -11.07 6.51 19.72
C GLU A 51 -12.20 6.27 18.71
N PRO A 52 -11.90 6.33 17.39
CA PRO A 52 -12.84 5.91 16.36
C PRO A 52 -13.15 4.42 16.47
N GLN A 53 -14.32 4.03 15.93
CA GLN A 53 -14.62 2.62 15.70
C GLN A 53 -13.68 2.02 14.64
N TYR A 54 -13.53 0.69 14.64
CA TYR A 54 -12.54 0.00 13.79
C TYR A 54 -12.67 0.31 12.29
N TYR A 55 -13.89 0.34 11.75
CA TYR A 55 -14.10 0.66 10.33
C TYR A 55 -13.74 2.13 9.99
N VAL A 56 -13.88 3.05 10.96
CA VAL A 56 -13.41 4.44 10.80
C VAL A 56 -11.88 4.46 10.80
N TRP A 57 -11.22 3.66 11.65
CA TRP A 57 -9.76 3.49 11.58
C TRP A 57 -9.31 2.95 10.22
N GLN A 58 -10.03 2.00 9.63
CA GLN A 58 -9.74 1.50 8.29
C GLN A 58 -9.88 2.60 7.24
N ALA A 59 -10.93 3.42 7.30
CA ALA A 59 -11.10 4.54 6.38
C ALA A 59 -9.98 5.60 6.54
N ILE A 60 -9.57 5.94 7.77
CA ILE A 60 -8.47 6.88 8.02
C ILE A 60 -7.13 6.31 7.52
N SER A 61 -6.91 5.00 7.73
CA SER A 61 -5.78 4.23 7.21
C SER A 61 -5.71 4.33 5.68
N SER A 62 -6.83 4.11 4.99
CA SER A 62 -6.94 4.28 3.54
C SER A 62 -6.67 5.71 3.09
N PHE A 63 -7.25 6.71 3.76
CA PHE A 63 -7.08 8.13 3.45
C PHE A 63 -5.61 8.58 3.52
N PHE A 64 -4.90 8.18 4.58
CA PHE A 64 -3.49 8.56 4.76
C PHE A 64 -2.51 7.66 4.01
N HIS A 65 -3.01 6.63 3.35
CA HIS A 65 -2.21 5.59 2.73
C HIS A 65 -1.21 4.93 3.72
N VAL A 66 -1.62 4.63 4.95
CA VAL A 66 -0.75 4.00 6.00
C VAL A 66 -1.43 2.86 6.73
N ASP A 67 -0.66 1.85 7.11
CA ASP A 67 -1.17 0.70 7.88
C ASP A 67 -1.87 1.09 9.20
N ILE A 68 -2.95 0.36 9.53
CA ILE A 68 -3.78 0.60 10.72
C ILE A 68 -3.02 0.40 12.03
N ALA A 69 -2.08 -0.56 12.10
CA ALA A 69 -1.28 -0.80 13.30
C ALA A 69 -0.32 0.37 13.54
N TYR A 70 0.27 0.92 12.48
CA TYR A 70 1.03 2.17 12.56
C TYR A 70 0.15 3.32 13.01
N LEU A 71 -1.00 3.51 12.37
CA LEU A 71 -1.89 4.64 12.65
C LEU A 71 -2.37 4.65 14.12
N ARG A 72 -2.62 3.47 14.70
CA ARG A 72 -3.01 3.30 16.12
C ARG A 72 -1.83 3.36 17.10
N GLY A 73 -0.59 3.37 16.61
CA GLY A 73 0.62 3.44 17.44
C GLY A 73 1.13 2.08 17.95
N TYR A 74 0.69 0.97 17.36
CA TYR A 74 1.16 -0.38 17.70
C TYR A 74 2.45 -0.79 16.99
N SER A 75 2.84 -0.08 15.92
CA SER A 75 4.09 -0.32 15.20
C SER A 75 4.92 0.96 15.08
N SER A 76 6.25 0.79 15.13
CA SER A 76 7.24 1.87 15.01
C SER A 76 7.55 2.23 13.56
N GLY A 77 7.29 1.33 12.61
CA GLY A 77 7.52 1.53 11.17
C GLY A 77 6.26 1.99 10.44
N LYS A 78 6.39 3.03 9.60
CA LYS A 78 5.33 3.46 8.66
C LYS A 78 5.35 2.54 7.44
N VAL A 79 4.35 1.68 7.30
CA VAL A 79 4.09 0.93 6.06
C VAL A 79 3.08 1.74 5.26
N THR A 80 3.49 2.30 4.11
CA THR A 80 2.59 3.05 3.22
C THR A 80 1.90 2.13 2.19
N PHE A 81 0.63 2.38 1.90
CA PHE A 81 -0.13 1.69 0.85
C PHE A 81 0.32 2.10 -0.57
N GLU A 82 1.21 3.10 -0.74
CA GLU A 82 1.91 3.36 -2.01
C GLU A 82 2.68 2.12 -2.53
N ASN A 83 2.92 1.14 -1.66
CA ASN A 83 3.42 -0.18 -2.06
C ASN A 83 2.33 -1.14 -2.56
N GLU A 84 1.11 -0.72 -2.86
CA GLU A 84 0.08 -1.64 -3.38
C GLU A 84 0.58 -2.29 -4.69
N HIS A 85 1.07 -1.51 -5.64
CA HIS A 85 1.64 -2.05 -6.88
C HIS A 85 2.90 -2.89 -6.64
N ASN A 86 3.78 -2.50 -5.71
CA ASN A 86 4.95 -3.33 -5.34
C ASN A 86 4.54 -4.64 -4.67
N THR A 87 3.49 -4.60 -3.85
CA THR A 87 2.91 -5.75 -3.17
C THR A 87 2.25 -6.65 -4.19
N LEU A 88 1.50 -6.11 -5.14
CA LEU A 88 0.88 -6.83 -6.25
C LEU A 88 1.95 -7.48 -7.13
N PHE A 89 2.99 -6.73 -7.51
CA PHE A 89 4.15 -7.23 -8.22
C PHE A 89 4.82 -8.39 -7.47
N THR A 90 5.11 -8.20 -6.18
CA THR A 90 5.76 -9.20 -5.33
C THR A 90 4.89 -10.45 -5.20
N LYS A 91 3.59 -10.30 -4.96
CA LYS A 91 2.62 -11.40 -4.90
C LYS A 91 2.58 -12.15 -6.23
N ARG A 92 2.58 -11.43 -7.36
CA ARG A 92 2.58 -12.02 -8.70
C ARG A 92 3.86 -12.79 -9.00
N LEU A 93 5.01 -12.25 -8.59
CA LEU A 93 6.29 -12.95 -8.68
C LEU A 93 6.27 -14.26 -7.87
N TYR A 94 5.82 -14.22 -6.61
CA TYR A 94 5.71 -15.43 -5.78
C TYR A 94 4.71 -16.44 -6.33
N PHE A 95 3.60 -15.99 -6.92
CA PHE A 95 2.64 -16.86 -7.59
C PHE A 95 3.32 -17.71 -8.66
N TYR A 96 4.09 -17.10 -9.56
CA TYR A 96 4.80 -17.84 -10.62
C TYR A 96 5.96 -18.69 -10.10
N LEU A 97 6.69 -18.21 -9.09
CA LEU A 97 7.73 -19.01 -8.43
C LEU A 97 7.15 -20.32 -7.88
N ASN A 98 6.00 -20.25 -7.21
CA ASN A 98 5.31 -21.43 -6.67
C ASN A 98 4.80 -22.34 -7.79
N GLN A 99 4.15 -21.78 -8.82
CA GLN A 99 3.64 -22.57 -9.95
C GLN A 99 4.75 -23.32 -10.70
N LYS A 100 5.93 -22.72 -10.83
CA LYS A 100 7.08 -23.29 -11.55
C LYS A 100 8.06 -24.03 -10.63
N ASN A 101 7.77 -24.12 -9.33
CA ASN A 101 8.66 -24.68 -8.30
C ASN A 101 10.09 -24.11 -8.36
N MET A 102 10.18 -22.78 -8.51
CA MET A 102 11.44 -22.04 -8.63
C MET A 102 11.72 -21.23 -7.37
N THR A 103 13.01 -21.07 -7.05
CA THR A 103 13.43 -20.16 -5.98
C THR A 103 13.69 -18.75 -6.52
N MET A 104 13.65 -17.77 -5.62
CA MET A 104 13.97 -16.38 -5.94
C MET A 104 15.35 -16.23 -6.59
N ASN A 105 16.36 -16.90 -6.02
CA ASN A 105 17.73 -16.88 -6.55
C ASN A 105 17.80 -17.51 -7.94
N ARG A 106 17.03 -18.59 -8.18
CA ARG A 106 16.99 -19.23 -9.49
C ARG A 106 16.47 -18.28 -10.56
N VAL A 107 15.39 -17.54 -10.28
CA VAL A 107 14.85 -16.53 -11.21
C VAL A 107 15.81 -15.37 -11.38
N ALA A 108 16.46 -14.88 -10.31
CA ALA A 108 17.47 -13.83 -10.42
C ALA A 108 18.58 -14.24 -11.41
N THR A 109 19.11 -15.45 -11.27
CA THR A 109 20.14 -15.98 -12.19
C THR A 109 19.64 -16.06 -13.63
N LEU A 110 18.43 -16.58 -13.86
CA LEU A 110 17.86 -16.71 -15.20
C LEU A 110 17.54 -15.35 -15.85
N ALA A 111 17.17 -14.36 -15.03
CA ALA A 111 16.90 -12.99 -15.46
C ALA A 111 18.18 -12.15 -15.66
N GLY A 112 19.37 -12.70 -15.40
CA GLY A 112 20.62 -11.94 -15.43
C GLY A 112 20.70 -10.85 -14.36
N LEU A 113 20.00 -11.03 -13.23
CA LEU A 113 19.97 -10.12 -12.09
C LEU A 113 20.77 -10.70 -10.92
N SER A 114 21.39 -9.82 -10.13
CA SER A 114 21.96 -10.25 -8.85
C SER A 114 20.85 -10.57 -7.84
N ALA A 115 21.10 -11.53 -6.94
CA ALA A 115 20.16 -11.86 -5.87
C ALA A 115 19.87 -10.65 -4.96
N THR A 116 20.84 -9.76 -4.75
CA THR A 116 20.67 -8.53 -3.97
C THR A 116 19.79 -7.51 -4.69
N THR A 117 19.91 -7.39 -6.03
CA THR A 117 19.02 -6.54 -6.84
C THR A 117 17.57 -6.99 -6.70
N LEU A 118 17.31 -8.29 -6.91
CA LEU A 118 15.95 -8.82 -6.81
C LEU A 118 15.40 -8.74 -5.38
N SER A 119 16.23 -9.02 -4.37
CA SER A 119 15.87 -8.85 -2.96
C SER A 119 15.57 -7.40 -2.60
N SER A 120 16.30 -6.42 -3.15
CA SER A 120 16.05 -5.00 -2.91
C SER A 120 14.69 -4.57 -3.48
N ILE A 121 14.35 -5.03 -4.69
CA ILE A 121 13.07 -4.74 -5.33
C ILE A 121 11.91 -5.22 -4.45
N ILE A 122 12.02 -6.43 -3.91
CA ILE A 122 10.98 -7.06 -3.10
C ILE A 122 10.90 -6.46 -1.69
N ASN A 123 12.03 -6.36 -1.00
CA ASN A 123 12.04 -6.06 0.44
C ASN A 123 12.06 -4.57 0.75
N ARG A 124 12.56 -3.72 -0.16
CA ARG A 124 12.64 -2.26 0.07
C ARG A 124 11.47 -1.49 -0.53
N GLY A 125 10.54 -2.16 -1.22
CA GLY A 125 9.44 -1.50 -1.91
C GLY A 125 9.92 -0.53 -3.00
N SER A 126 11.10 -0.76 -3.57
CA SER A 126 11.56 0.04 -4.71
C SER A 126 10.86 -0.46 -5.97
N SER A 127 10.09 0.41 -6.63
CA SER A 127 9.42 0.06 -7.89
C SER A 127 10.44 -0.39 -8.93
N PRO A 128 10.36 -1.62 -9.44
CA PRO A 128 11.29 -2.09 -10.46
C PRO A 128 11.09 -1.28 -11.74
N ARG A 129 12.19 -1.00 -12.44
CA ARG A 129 12.10 -0.42 -13.77
C ARG A 129 11.48 -1.43 -14.73
N ILE A 130 10.81 -0.94 -15.77
CA ILE A 130 10.12 -1.78 -16.76
C ILE A 130 11.07 -2.82 -17.38
N ASP A 131 12.31 -2.43 -17.73
CA ASP A 131 13.33 -3.35 -18.25
C ASP A 131 13.69 -4.48 -17.26
N THR A 132 13.67 -4.19 -15.97
CA THR A 132 13.88 -5.18 -14.92
C THR A 132 12.71 -6.14 -14.82
N VAL A 133 11.48 -5.66 -14.97
CA VAL A 133 10.29 -6.52 -15.01
C VAL A 133 10.32 -7.44 -16.23
N PHE A 134 10.71 -6.94 -17.41
CA PHE A 134 10.91 -7.76 -18.60
C PHE A 134 11.91 -8.89 -18.36
N LYS A 135 13.09 -8.59 -17.80
CA LYS A 135 14.09 -9.62 -17.46
C LYS A 135 13.55 -10.67 -16.49
N ILE A 136 12.75 -10.26 -15.51
CA ILE A 136 12.11 -11.19 -14.56
C ILE A 136 11.11 -12.09 -15.30
N CYS A 137 10.31 -11.54 -16.22
CA CYS A 137 9.39 -12.33 -17.04
C CYS A 137 10.13 -13.34 -17.93
N GLU A 138 11.25 -12.93 -18.55
CA GLU A 138 12.13 -13.82 -19.31
C GLU A 138 12.70 -14.93 -18.43
N GLY A 139 13.20 -14.59 -17.23
CA GLY A 139 13.72 -15.56 -16.26
C GLY A 139 12.66 -16.53 -15.72
N LEU A 140 11.39 -16.12 -15.70
CA LEU A 140 10.22 -16.96 -15.38
C LEU A 140 9.72 -17.76 -16.59
N GLY A 141 10.14 -17.42 -17.82
CA GLY A 141 9.64 -18.03 -19.05
C GLY A 141 8.15 -17.77 -19.26
N ILE A 142 7.70 -16.53 -19.06
CA ILE A 142 6.33 -16.05 -19.32
C ILE A 142 6.40 -14.70 -20.06
N SER A 143 5.32 -14.31 -20.72
CA SER A 143 5.26 -12.99 -21.35
C SER A 143 5.01 -11.88 -20.31
N PHE A 144 5.39 -10.65 -20.66
CA PHE A 144 5.08 -9.47 -19.85
C PHE A 144 3.57 -9.28 -19.68
N THR A 145 2.77 -9.56 -20.72
CA THR A 145 1.31 -9.46 -20.66
C THR A 145 0.71 -10.48 -19.71
N GLU A 146 1.21 -11.72 -19.71
CA GLU A 146 0.77 -12.75 -18.78
C GLU A 146 1.11 -12.37 -17.34
N PHE A 147 2.27 -11.77 -17.10
CA PHE A 147 2.66 -11.30 -15.77
C PHE A 147 1.63 -10.29 -15.21
N PHE A 148 1.14 -9.36 -16.01
CA PHE A 148 0.16 -8.35 -15.58
C PHE A 148 -1.30 -8.71 -15.87
N ASP A 149 -1.59 -9.95 -16.28
CA ASP A 149 -2.97 -10.41 -16.47
C ASP A 149 -3.64 -10.77 -15.14
N PHE A 150 -3.93 -9.75 -14.33
CA PHE A 150 -4.71 -9.81 -13.09
C PHE A 150 -5.17 -8.41 -12.63
N PRO A 151 -6.25 -8.30 -11.84
CA PRO A 151 -6.72 -7.00 -11.34
C PRO A 151 -5.68 -6.28 -10.46
N PRO A 152 -5.58 -4.95 -10.54
CA PRO A 152 -6.37 -4.05 -11.40
C PRO A 152 -5.82 -3.89 -12.83
N TYR A 153 -4.71 -4.57 -13.18
CA TYR A 153 -3.97 -4.31 -14.43
C TYR A 153 -4.63 -4.86 -15.70
N ASN A 154 -5.53 -5.84 -15.57
CA ASN A 154 -6.29 -6.40 -16.69
C ASN A 154 -7.75 -5.91 -16.74
N GLU A 155 -8.13 -4.99 -15.87
CA GLU A 155 -9.44 -4.36 -15.88
C GLU A 155 -9.35 -3.08 -16.73
N THR A 156 -10.15 -2.98 -17.78
CA THR A 156 -10.27 -1.71 -18.52
C THR A 156 -11.03 -0.70 -17.66
N GLU A 157 -10.44 0.46 -17.39
CA GLU A 157 -11.16 1.58 -16.77
C GLU A 157 -12.44 1.84 -17.59
N LYS A 158 -13.59 1.81 -16.90
CA LYS A 158 -14.90 2.16 -17.49
C LYS A 158 -15.23 3.61 -17.19
#